data_AF-A0A356T4P0-F1
#
_entry.id   AF-A0A356T4P0-F1
#
_cell.length_a   1.000
_cell.length_b   1.000
_cell.length_c   1.000
_cell.angle_alpha   90.00
_cell.angle_beta   90.00
_cell.angle_gamma   90.00
#
_symmetry.space_group_name_H-M   'P 1'
#
loop_
_entity.id
_entity.type
_entity.pdbx_description
1 polymer ?
#
loop_
_entity_poly.entity_id
_entity_poly.type
_entity_poly.pdbx_seq_one_letter_code
_entity_poly.pdbx_strand_id
1 'polypeptide(L)'
;MDNRIFGTALSAALAMAVAGCGATAPRTGAMADETTQQEEWTSALLRKLAPDLRARVRGDDMGAVAVQVTFRRIPDEDELADLMLNRVGGQVIGRVQVATLRTIAARADVERVEPLRDVGY
;
A
#
# COMPACT_ATOMS: atom_id res chain seq x y z
N MET A 1 28.69 22.09 -39.32
CA MET A 1 28.79 21.18 -38.16
C MET A 1 29.78 21.82 -37.21
N ASP A 2 29.21 22.63 -36.34
CA ASP A 2 29.85 23.77 -35.71
C ASP A 2 30.12 23.52 -34.23
N ASN A 3 31.13 24.23 -33.74
CA ASN A 3 31.31 24.72 -32.39
C ASN A 3 31.65 23.74 -31.26
N ARG A 4 32.96 23.62 -31.01
CA ARG A 4 33.50 23.50 -29.65
C ARG A 4 34.11 24.84 -29.26
N ILE A 5 33.43 25.59 -28.39
CA ILE A 5 33.93 26.84 -27.81
C ILE A 5 34.46 26.54 -26.41
N PHE A 6 35.76 26.79 -26.25
CA PHE A 6 36.46 26.98 -24.98
C PHE A 6 35.89 28.20 -24.24
N GLY A 7 35.78 28.13 -22.92
CA GLY A 7 35.36 29.27 -22.12
C GLY A 7 35.59 29.09 -20.62
N THR A 8 36.84 29.25 -20.21
CA THR A 8 37.23 29.65 -18.84
C THR A 8 36.52 30.95 -18.44
N ALA A 9 35.85 30.96 -17.29
CA ALA A 9 35.62 32.19 -16.52
C ALA A 9 35.60 31.89 -15.01
N LEU A 10 36.67 32.40 -14.39
CA LEU A 10 36.98 32.47 -12.98
C LEU A 10 36.18 33.62 -12.32
N SER A 11 35.98 33.51 -11.01
CA SER A 11 35.63 34.58 -10.05
C SER A 11 34.15 35.00 -9.99
N ALA A 12 33.42 34.65 -8.92
CA ALA A 12 33.45 35.20 -7.56
C ALA A 12 32.42 36.32 -7.37
N ALA A 13 31.42 36.04 -6.53
CA ALA A 13 30.67 37.06 -5.81
C ALA A 13 30.33 36.52 -4.42
N LEU A 14 31.11 36.97 -3.45
CA LEU A 14 30.90 36.86 -2.02
C LEU A 14 30.08 38.09 -1.58
N ALA A 15 28.93 37.90 -0.95
CA ALA A 15 28.23 38.87 -0.09
C ALA A 15 26.86 38.27 0.28
N MET A 16 26.29 38.39 1.47
CA MET A 16 26.68 38.90 2.76
C MET A 16 25.60 38.33 3.70
N ALA A 17 25.98 37.94 4.92
CA ALA A 17 25.02 37.55 5.94
C ALA A 17 24.09 38.73 6.30
N VAL A 18 22.78 38.48 6.38
CA VAL A 18 21.85 39.33 7.13
C VAL A 18 21.20 38.46 8.20
N ALA A 19 21.72 38.57 9.42
CA ALA A 19 20.99 38.18 10.61
C ALA A 19 19.91 39.24 10.85
N GLY A 20 18.65 38.85 10.72
CA GLY A 20 17.48 39.64 11.07
C GLY A 20 16.48 38.76 11.81
N CYS A 21 16.44 38.91 13.13
CA CYS A 21 15.42 38.32 13.99
C CYS A 21 14.08 39.02 13.75
N GLY A 22 13.06 38.27 13.37
CA GLY A 22 11.69 38.75 13.19
C GLY A 22 10.75 37.57 12.93
N ALA A 23 9.95 37.21 13.93
CA ALA A 23 9.03 36.08 13.89
C ALA A 23 7.98 36.22 12.77
N THR A 24 7.88 35.23 11.88
CA THR A 24 6.65 34.76 11.21
C THR A 24 6.94 33.39 10.60
N ALA A 25 6.21 32.37 10.99
CA ALA A 25 6.41 30.99 10.57
C ALA A 25 6.20 30.78 9.06
N PRO A 26 7.07 30.03 8.36
CA PRO A 26 6.70 29.29 7.16
C PRO A 26 6.40 27.83 7.54
N ARG A 27 5.14 27.44 7.42
CA ARG A 27 4.78 26.07 7.01
C ARG A 27 5.31 25.85 5.59
N THR A 28 5.39 24.57 5.19
CA THR A 28 5.78 24.01 3.88
C THR A 28 7.25 23.55 3.90
N GLY A 29 7.59 22.26 3.85
CA GLY A 29 6.85 21.08 3.40
C GLY A 29 7.78 20.26 2.51
N ALA A 30 7.71 18.93 2.66
CA ALA A 30 8.40 17.93 1.86
C ALA A 30 9.94 17.85 2.06
N MET A 31 10.36 17.29 3.19
CA MET A 31 11.47 16.35 3.11
C MET A 31 10.99 15.21 2.22
N ALA A 32 11.71 15.00 1.11
CA ALA A 32 11.41 13.99 0.13
C ALA A 32 11.30 12.64 0.82
N ASP A 33 10.08 12.12 0.80
CA ASP A 33 9.70 10.78 1.18
C ASP A 33 10.55 9.83 0.33
N GLU A 34 11.64 9.34 0.90
CA GLU A 34 12.39 8.21 0.36
C GLU A 34 11.54 6.97 0.65
N THR A 35 10.34 6.92 0.06
CA THR A 35 9.47 5.75 0.04
C THR A 35 10.17 4.71 -0.83
N THR A 36 11.13 4.02 -0.22
CA THR A 36 11.39 2.62 -0.58
C THR A 36 10.06 1.94 -0.33
N GLN A 37 9.22 1.91 -1.37
CA GLN A 37 7.90 1.31 -1.40
C GLN A 37 8.07 -0.21 -1.24
N GLN A 38 8.49 -0.64 -0.05
CA GLN A 38 7.91 -1.82 0.52
C GLN A 38 6.42 -1.56 0.47
N GLU A 39 5.77 -2.45 -0.23
CA GLU A 39 4.39 -2.35 -0.64
C GLU A 39 3.50 -2.45 0.63
N GLU A 40 3.44 -1.35 1.39
CA GLU A 40 2.90 -1.34 2.74
C GLU A 40 1.37 -1.38 2.73
N TRP A 41 0.81 -2.01 3.75
CA TRP A 41 -0.62 -2.06 4.00
C TRP A 41 -1.16 -0.66 4.29
N THR A 42 -1.82 -0.03 3.32
CA THR A 42 -2.41 1.30 3.53
C THR A 42 -3.60 1.24 4.50
N SER A 43 -3.87 2.35 5.19
CA SER A 43 -5.05 2.50 6.05
C SER A 43 -6.38 2.26 5.33
N ALA A 44 -6.43 2.41 4.01
CA ALA A 44 -7.61 2.08 3.20
C ALA A 44 -7.79 0.56 3.04
N LEU A 45 -6.71 -0.17 2.77
CA LEU A 45 -6.73 -1.64 2.66
C LEU A 45 -7.07 -2.30 4.00
N LEU A 46 -6.42 -1.82 5.07
CA LEU A 46 -6.66 -2.32 6.41
C LEU A 46 -8.12 -2.17 6.82
N ARG A 47 -8.81 -1.10 6.40
CA ARG A 47 -10.23 -0.87 6.72
C ARG A 47 -11.17 -1.96 6.19
N LYS A 48 -10.83 -2.61 5.07
CA LYS A 48 -11.62 -3.71 4.50
C LYS A 48 -11.42 -5.03 5.24
N LEU A 49 -10.28 -5.21 5.89
CA LEU A 49 -9.98 -6.39 6.70
C LEU A 49 -10.72 -6.34 8.04
N ALA A 50 -11.17 -7.49 8.51
CA ALA A 50 -11.61 -7.67 9.89
C ALA A 50 -10.45 -7.49 10.90
N PRO A 51 -10.74 -7.14 12.17
CA PRO A 51 -9.71 -6.85 13.18
C PRO A 51 -8.67 -7.96 13.36
N ASP A 52 -9.09 -9.22 13.38
CA ASP A 52 -8.20 -10.39 13.51
C ASP A 52 -7.21 -10.52 12.35
N LEU A 53 -7.66 -10.25 11.12
CA LEU A 53 -6.78 -10.24 9.95
C LEU A 53 -5.80 -9.06 10.00
N ARG A 54 -6.23 -7.90 10.50
CA ARG A 54 -5.33 -6.74 10.70
C ARG A 54 -4.19 -7.05 11.67
N ALA A 55 -4.47 -7.82 12.73
CA ALA A 55 -3.45 -8.24 13.67
C ALA A 55 -2.43 -9.18 13.01
N ARG A 56 -2.89 -10.15 12.21
CA ARG A 56 -2.02 -11.08 11.47
C ARG A 56 -1.12 -10.40 10.45
N VAL A 57 -1.67 -9.52 9.61
CA VAL A 57 -0.88 -8.82 8.58
C VAL A 57 0.13 -7.83 9.19
N ARG A 58 -0.09 -7.36 10.42
CA ARG A 58 0.87 -6.55 11.17
C ARG A 58 1.93 -7.37 11.90
N GLY A 59 1.61 -8.61 12.24
CA GLY A 59 2.52 -9.54 12.93
C GLY A 59 3.48 -10.27 12.00
N ASP A 60 3.50 -9.95 10.70
CA ASP A 60 4.30 -10.61 9.66
C ASP A 60 4.10 -12.15 9.63
N ASP A 61 2.89 -12.60 10.00
CA ASP A 61 2.57 -14.04 9.97
C ASP A 61 2.51 -14.51 8.50
N MET A 62 3.51 -15.30 8.09
CA MET A 62 3.63 -15.80 6.71
C MET A 62 2.68 -16.98 6.41
N GLY A 63 1.80 -17.34 7.35
CA GLY A 63 0.87 -18.45 7.20
C GLY A 63 -0.24 -18.18 6.17
N ALA A 64 -0.67 -19.23 5.46
CA ALA A 64 -1.86 -19.16 4.63
C ALA A 64 -3.12 -19.11 5.51
N VAL A 65 -3.95 -18.08 5.33
CA VAL A 65 -5.13 -17.81 6.15
C VAL A 65 -6.40 -18.14 5.38
N ALA A 66 -7.33 -18.85 6.02
CA ALA A 66 -8.66 -19.06 5.49
C ALA A 66 -9.50 -17.78 5.64
N VAL A 67 -10.04 -17.28 4.54
CA VAL A 67 -10.81 -16.04 4.50
C VAL A 67 -12.13 -16.23 3.76
N GLN A 68 -13.12 -15.46 4.19
CA GLN A 68 -14.34 -15.18 3.45
C GLN A 68 -14.25 -13.76 2.90
N VAL A 69 -14.58 -13.58 1.63
CA VAL A 69 -14.53 -12.30 0.93
C VAL A 69 -15.94 -11.91 0.48
N THR A 70 -16.35 -10.70 0.83
CA THR A 70 -17.61 -10.11 0.39
C THR A 70 -17.32 -9.13 -0.74
N PHE A 71 -17.88 -9.43 -1.92
CA PHE A 71 -17.80 -8.59 -3.11
C PHE A 71 -19.13 -7.86 -3.34
N ARG A 72 -19.07 -6.62 -3.85
CA ARG A 72 -20.24 -5.86 -4.31
C ARG A 72 -20.96 -6.55 -5.45
N ARG A 73 -20.18 -7.13 -6.35
CA ARG A 73 -20.62 -7.97 -7.46
C ARG A 73 -19.70 -9.18 -7.44
N ILE A 74 -20.28 -10.38 -7.32
CA ILE A 74 -19.48 -11.60 -7.25
C ILE A 74 -18.79 -11.82 -8.61
N PRO A 75 -17.46 -11.95 -8.65
CA PRO A 75 -16.71 -12.30 -9.85
C PRO A 75 -17.13 -13.66 -10.43
N ASP A 76 -16.75 -13.89 -11.68
CA ASP A 76 -16.91 -15.18 -12.36
C ASP A 76 -15.94 -16.23 -11.78
N GLU A 77 -16.17 -17.51 -12.06
CA GLU A 77 -15.41 -18.60 -11.45
C GLU A 77 -13.91 -18.56 -11.80
N ASP A 78 -13.55 -18.16 -13.02
CA ASP A 78 -12.15 -18.01 -13.43
C ASP A 78 -11.43 -16.92 -12.63
N GLU A 79 -12.07 -15.75 -12.45
CA GLU A 79 -11.51 -14.66 -11.62
C GLU A 79 -11.37 -15.08 -10.15
N LEU A 80 -12.30 -15.87 -9.64
CA LEU A 80 -12.22 -16.40 -8.28
C LEU A 80 -11.03 -17.36 -8.15
N ALA A 81 -10.83 -18.24 -9.14
CA ALA A 81 -9.71 -19.17 -9.16
C ALA A 81 -8.35 -18.45 -9.17
N ASP A 82 -8.22 -17.37 -9.95
CA ASP A 82 -7.02 -16.51 -9.96
C ASP A 82 -6.72 -15.90 -8.58
N LEU A 83 -7.76 -15.61 -7.80
CA LEU A 83 -7.65 -15.12 -6.42
C LEU A 83 -7.48 -16.23 -5.37
N MET A 84 -7.40 -17.50 -5.80
CA MET A 84 -7.44 -18.68 -4.93
C MET A 84 -8.71 -18.74 -4.05
N LEU A 85 -9.81 -18.20 -4.57
CA LEU A 85 -11.12 -18.18 -3.95
C LEU A 85 -12.06 -19.16 -4.67
N ASN A 86 -13.04 -19.68 -3.95
CA ASN A 86 -14.07 -20.56 -4.45
C ASN A 86 -15.43 -20.11 -3.96
N ARG A 87 -16.47 -20.36 -4.76
CA ARG A 87 -17.85 -20.09 -4.37
C ARG A 87 -18.45 -21.34 -3.71
N VAL A 88 -18.80 -21.26 -2.43
CA VAL A 88 -19.41 -22.37 -1.67
C VAL A 88 -20.66 -21.85 -0.97
N GLY A 89 -21.82 -22.41 -1.28
CA GLY A 89 -23.09 -22.05 -0.61
C GLY A 89 -23.45 -20.56 -0.73
N GLY A 90 -23.05 -19.89 -1.81
CA GLY A 90 -23.25 -18.44 -2.00
C GLY A 90 -22.21 -17.55 -1.31
N GLN A 91 -21.26 -18.12 -0.58
CA GLN A 91 -20.13 -17.42 0.01
C GLN A 91 -18.90 -17.57 -0.87
N VAL A 92 -18.04 -16.54 -0.91
CA VAL A 92 -16.74 -16.64 -1.56
C VAL A 92 -15.68 -16.83 -0.50
N ILE A 93 -15.01 -17.97 -0.50
CA ILE A 93 -14.06 -18.39 0.53
C ILE A 93 -12.78 -18.93 -0.12
N GLY A 94 -11.66 -18.81 0.57
CA GLY A 94 -10.41 -19.40 0.10
C GLY A 94 -9.32 -19.36 1.16
N ARG A 95 -8.26 -20.13 0.93
CA ARG A 95 -7.06 -20.11 1.77
C ARG A 95 -5.96 -19.39 1.01
N VAL A 96 -5.61 -18.20 1.47
CA VAL A 96 -4.73 -17.28 0.74
C VAL A 96 -3.55 -16.86 1.58
N GLN A 97 -2.43 -16.60 0.93
CA GLN A 97 -1.26 -16.00 1.59
C GLN A 97 -1.50 -14.49 1.81
N VAL A 98 -0.73 -13.88 2.71
CA VAL A 98 -0.82 -12.44 3.02
C VAL A 98 -0.62 -11.58 1.76
N ALA A 99 0.28 -11.98 0.85
CA ALA A 99 0.48 -11.30 -0.43
C ALA A 99 -0.80 -11.27 -1.28
N THR A 100 -1.45 -12.43 -1.45
CA THR A 100 -2.73 -12.55 -2.17
C THR A 100 -3.86 -11.81 -1.46
N LEU A 101 -3.88 -11.84 -0.12
CA LEU A 101 -4.85 -11.10 0.70
C LEU A 101 -4.79 -9.60 0.42
N ARG A 102 -3.59 -9.07 0.20
CA ARG A 102 -3.38 -7.66 -0.16
C ARG A 102 -3.95 -7.35 -1.54
N THR A 103 -3.72 -8.21 -2.52
CA THR A 103 -4.32 -8.10 -3.86
C THR A 103 -5.84 -8.09 -3.79
N ILE A 104 -6.44 -9.01 -3.01
CA ILE A 104 -7.89 -9.05 -2.80
C ILE A 104 -8.39 -7.75 -2.17
N ALA A 105 -7.78 -7.30 -1.06
CA ALA A 105 -8.18 -6.06 -0.40
C ALA A 105 -8.01 -4.81 -1.30
N ALA A 106 -7.08 -4.83 -2.24
CA ALA A 106 -6.85 -3.73 -3.18
C ALA A 106 -7.96 -3.59 -4.23
N ARG A 107 -8.69 -4.66 -4.56
CA ARG A 107 -9.75 -4.58 -5.57
C ARG A 107 -10.90 -3.68 -5.11
N ALA A 108 -11.44 -2.88 -6.04
CA ALA A 108 -12.49 -1.89 -5.75
C ALA A 108 -13.87 -2.52 -5.51
N ASP A 109 -14.09 -3.73 -6.01
CA ASP A 109 -15.29 -4.54 -5.87
C ASP A 109 -15.36 -5.28 -4.52
N VAL A 110 -14.26 -5.38 -3.78
CA VAL A 110 -14.22 -5.99 -2.44
C VAL A 110 -14.72 -5.01 -1.37
N GLU A 111 -15.75 -5.43 -0.65
CA GLU A 111 -16.35 -4.69 0.47
C GLU A 111 -15.67 -5.04 1.79
N ARG A 112 -15.51 -6.34 2.04
CA ARG A 112 -15.04 -6.84 3.32
C ARG A 112 -14.30 -8.17 3.18
N VAL A 113 -13.28 -8.36 3.99
CA VAL A 113 -12.58 -9.64 4.12
C VAL A 113 -12.57 -10.04 5.58
N GLU A 114 -13.09 -11.23 5.85
CA GLU A 114 -13.26 -11.78 7.19
C GLU A 114 -12.48 -13.10 7.30
N PRO A 115 -11.89 -13.41 8.46
CA PRO A 115 -11.32 -14.73 8.66
C PRO A 115 -12.47 -15.75 8.62
N LEU A 116 -12.31 -16.81 7.85
CA LEU A 116 -13.17 -17.96 8.00
C LEU A 116 -12.81 -18.55 9.36
N ARG A 117 -13.71 -18.45 10.35
CA ARG A 117 -13.45 -19.07 11.65
C ARG A 117 -13.26 -20.55 11.38
N ASP A 118 -12.06 -21.04 11.65
CA ASP A 118 -11.81 -22.46 11.80
C ASP A 118 -12.76 -22.91 12.91
N VAL A 119 -13.83 -23.62 12.53
CA VAL A 119 -14.65 -24.35 13.48
C VAL A 119 -13.74 -25.45 14.01
N GLY A 120 -13.00 -25.12 15.08
CA GLY A 120 -11.95 -25.95 15.64
C GLY A 120 -12.41 -27.38 15.82
N TYR A 121 -11.59 -28.31 15.33
CA TYR A 121 -11.60 -29.72 15.69
C TYR A 121 -10.62 -29.97 16.82
#